data_AF-A0AAV2DUL6-F1
#
_entry.id   AF-A0AAV2DUL6-F1
#
_cell.length_a   1.000
_cell.length_b   1.000
_cell.length_c   1.000
_cell.angle_alpha   90.00
_cell.angle_beta   90.00
_cell.angle_gamma   90.00
#
_symmetry.space_group_name_H-M   'P 1'
#
loop_
_entity.id
_entity.type
_entity.pdbx_description
1 polymer ?
#
loop_
_entity_poly.entity_id
_entity_poly.type
_entity_poly.pdbx_seq_one_letter_code
_entity_poly.pdbx_strand_id
1 'polypeptide(L)'
;MSCSSSSASDEDEEGIDSYRKGGYHAVRIGDPFNRGRYIAQRKLGWGQFSTVWLAYDTQSSNYVALKIQKSATQFAQAALHEIEVLSVIVNGDPSNTKCVVRLIDHFKHSGPNGQHQCMVLEFLGDSLLRLIKHNRYKGLHLNKVREICKCILIGLDYLHRELGLIHTDLKPENILLFSTIDPAKDPVKSGLSPILERPEGNLNGGSTMNIIEKKLKSRAKRAVAKISGGRTSMGGPTQKPERNLDGVDLRCKVVDFGNACWNAKPFAEEIQTRQYRAPEVILRSGYSYSTDMWSFACTAFELATGDMLFAPKGSQSFCEDEDHLALMMELLGKMPRKIATGGARSKDLFDRHGDLKRIRRLKYWPLNRLLIDRYKFSDDEAREFSDFLCPLLEFAPEKRPTAQQCLQHPWINHTVSTNVSMKNKGVAMEKLEKGVSSLHMRVGK
;
A
#
# COMPACT_ATOMS: atom_id res chain seq x y z
N MET A 1 -16.04 24.38 18.44
CA MET A 1 -15.46 25.74 18.37
C MET A 1 -14.41 25.74 17.27
N SER A 2 -14.41 26.80 16.46
CA SER A 2 -13.46 27.19 15.40
C SER A 2 -13.00 26.10 14.41
N CYS A 3 -13.75 26.01 13.31
CA CYS A 3 -13.23 25.56 12.02
C CYS A 3 -12.22 26.58 11.51
N SER A 4 -10.95 26.18 11.34
CA SER A 4 -9.96 26.97 10.62
C SER A 4 -9.66 26.26 9.30
N SER A 5 -10.21 26.81 8.23
CA SER A 5 -9.71 26.61 6.87
C SER A 5 -8.37 27.35 6.74
N SER A 6 -7.26 26.62 6.73
CA SER A 6 -5.96 27.16 6.31
C SER A 6 -5.45 26.41 5.09
N SER A 7 -5.37 27.15 4.00
CA SER A 7 -4.50 27.00 2.84
C SER A 7 -3.58 25.78 2.81
N ALA A 8 -3.82 24.93 1.81
CA ALA A 8 -2.87 23.93 1.34
C ALA A 8 -1.58 24.60 0.83
N SER A 9 -0.49 24.55 1.61
CA SER A 9 0.90 24.66 1.10
C SER A 9 2.06 24.38 2.08
N ASP A 10 1.87 23.98 3.35
CA ASP A 10 2.99 23.94 4.33
C ASP A 10 3.19 22.62 5.12
N GLU A 11 2.86 21.42 4.59
CA GLU A 11 3.02 20.14 5.33
C GLU A 11 4.23 19.24 4.92
N ASP A 12 5.05 19.59 3.93
CA ASP A 12 5.88 18.57 3.25
C ASP A 12 7.41 18.58 3.54
N GLU A 13 7.93 19.40 4.46
CA GLU A 13 9.37 19.41 4.79
C GLU A 13 9.66 19.12 6.26
N GLU A 14 10.71 18.33 6.50
CA GLU A 14 11.25 18.10 7.84
C GLU A 14 11.64 19.43 8.47
N GLY A 15 11.12 19.72 9.66
CA GLY A 15 11.52 20.92 10.39
C GLY A 15 13.03 20.99 10.54
N ILE A 16 13.62 22.13 10.15
CA ILE A 16 15.08 22.38 10.11
C ILE A 16 15.75 22.01 11.43
N ASP A 17 15.05 22.20 12.56
CA ASP A 17 15.50 21.86 13.92
C ASP A 17 15.83 20.37 14.13
N SER A 18 15.34 19.49 13.25
CA SER A 18 15.64 18.07 13.28
C SER A 18 17.01 17.71 12.69
N TYR A 19 17.66 18.63 11.96
CA TYR A 19 19.01 18.46 11.40
C TYR A 19 20.08 18.91 12.40
N ARG A 20 20.14 18.23 13.54
CA ARG A 20 21.06 18.51 14.65
C ARG A 20 21.80 17.25 15.10
N LYS A 21 22.76 17.38 16.01
CA LYS A 21 23.41 16.22 16.65
C LYS A 21 22.36 15.25 17.21
N GLY A 22 22.45 13.98 16.83
CA GLY A 22 21.46 12.95 17.16
C GLY A 22 20.22 12.90 16.24
N GLY A 23 20.04 13.89 15.37
CA GLY A 23 18.94 14.03 14.43
C GLY A 23 19.25 13.49 13.04
N TYR A 24 18.63 14.08 12.02
CA TYR A 24 18.81 13.68 10.61
C TYR A 24 20.20 14.03 10.08
N HIS A 25 20.63 13.31 9.04
CA HIS A 25 21.80 13.67 8.26
C HIS A 25 21.41 14.59 7.10
N ALA A 26 22.12 15.71 6.92
CA ALA A 26 21.88 16.61 5.78
C ALA A 26 22.53 16.05 4.52
N VAL A 27 21.72 15.60 3.57
CA VAL A 27 22.16 15.02 2.30
C VAL A 27 21.92 16.01 1.15
N ARG A 28 22.88 16.07 0.23
CA ARG A 28 22.80 16.82 -1.02
C ARG A 28 22.84 15.87 -2.21
N ILE A 29 22.26 16.31 -3.32
CA ILE A 29 22.37 15.62 -4.60
C ILE A 29 23.85 15.57 -4.99
N GLY A 30 24.33 14.38 -5.37
CA GLY A 30 25.72 14.11 -5.70
C GLY A 30 26.57 13.63 -4.53
N ASP A 31 26.07 13.64 -3.29
CA ASP A 31 26.84 13.18 -2.13
C ASP A 31 27.21 11.69 -2.25
N PRO A 32 28.49 11.34 -2.04
CA PRO A 32 28.95 9.96 -2.08
C PRO A 32 28.78 9.24 -0.73
N PHE A 33 28.22 8.04 -0.77
CA PHE A 33 28.10 7.14 0.37
C PHE A 33 28.85 5.83 0.13
N ASN A 34 29.29 5.21 1.22
CA ASN A 34 30.08 3.96 1.22
C ASN A 34 31.25 3.98 0.21
N ARG A 35 32.22 4.89 0.43
CA ARG A 35 33.41 5.06 -0.44
C ARG A 35 33.07 5.37 -1.91
N GLY A 36 31.98 6.10 -2.17
CA GLY A 36 31.56 6.50 -3.50
C GLY A 36 30.79 5.43 -4.28
N ARG A 37 30.39 4.33 -3.63
CA ARG A 37 29.53 3.33 -4.25
C ARG A 37 28.13 3.87 -4.54
N TYR A 38 27.52 4.56 -3.58
CA TYR A 38 26.16 5.06 -3.72
C TYR A 38 26.16 6.58 -3.82
N ILE A 39 25.67 7.10 -4.95
CA ILE A 39 25.62 8.55 -5.21
C ILE A 39 24.19 9.03 -5.06
N ALA A 40 23.92 9.91 -4.09
CA ALA A 40 22.57 10.44 -3.84
C ALA A 40 22.04 11.24 -5.05
N GLN A 41 20.79 10.99 -5.44
CA GLN A 41 20.17 11.58 -6.63
C GLN A 41 19.00 12.49 -6.27
N ARG A 42 18.07 11.98 -5.46
CA ARG A 42 16.82 12.67 -5.12
C ARG A 42 16.27 12.10 -3.83
N LYS A 43 15.68 12.94 -2.99
CA LYS A 43 14.92 12.48 -1.82
C LYS A 43 13.62 11.80 -2.27
N LEU A 44 13.36 10.60 -1.74
CA LEU A 44 12.15 9.83 -2.01
C LEU A 44 11.07 10.07 -0.94
N GLY A 45 11.50 10.28 0.30
CA GLY A 45 10.60 10.53 1.42
C GLY A 45 11.34 10.67 2.73
N TRP A 46 10.57 10.84 3.79
CA TRP A 46 11.07 10.92 5.15
C TRP A 46 10.01 10.44 6.13
N GLY A 47 10.46 10.06 7.32
CA GLY A 47 9.60 9.69 8.43
C GLY A 47 10.26 10.06 9.75
N GLN A 48 9.61 9.77 10.87
CA GLN A 48 10.05 10.19 12.20
C GLN A 48 11.50 9.78 12.54
N PHE A 49 12.02 8.73 11.92
CA PHE A 49 13.30 8.10 12.29
C PHE A 49 14.37 8.16 11.20
N SER A 50 14.00 8.40 9.94
CA SER A 50 14.92 8.33 8.81
C SER A 50 14.51 9.22 7.65
N THR A 51 15.47 9.44 6.75
CA THR A 51 15.21 9.95 5.40
C THR A 51 15.50 8.84 4.39
N VAL A 52 14.79 8.84 3.26
CA VAL A 52 14.99 7.86 2.19
C VAL A 52 15.32 8.59 0.90
N TRP A 53 16.39 8.16 0.24
CA TRP A 53 16.94 8.78 -0.95
C TRP A 53 17.05 7.77 -2.09
N LEU A 54 16.74 8.20 -3.30
CA LEU A 54 17.16 7.52 -4.52
C LEU A 54 18.67 7.72 -4.64
N ALA A 55 19.40 6.64 -4.76
CA ALA A 55 20.84 6.66 -5.02
C ALA A 55 21.17 5.80 -6.23
N TYR A 56 22.25 6.13 -6.92
CA TYR A 56 22.81 5.32 -8.00
C TYR A 56 23.94 4.46 -7.44
N ASP A 57 23.84 3.14 -7.58
CA ASP A 57 24.92 2.19 -7.22
C ASP A 57 25.88 2.06 -8.40
N THR A 58 27.09 2.59 -8.22
CA THR A 58 28.13 2.61 -9.27
C THR A 58 28.70 1.23 -9.58
N GLN A 59 28.53 0.24 -8.68
CA GLN A 59 29.01 -1.13 -8.93
C GLN A 59 28.02 -1.94 -9.76
N SER A 60 26.73 -1.89 -9.41
CA SER A 60 25.68 -2.63 -10.12
C SER A 60 25.07 -1.87 -11.30
N SER A 61 25.41 -0.59 -11.48
CA SER A 61 24.85 0.32 -12.49
C SER A 61 23.32 0.40 -12.44
N ASN A 62 22.76 0.38 -11.23
CA ASN A 62 21.32 0.40 -10.98
C ASN A 62 20.94 1.43 -9.90
N TYR A 63 19.67 1.83 -9.90
CA TYR A 63 19.12 2.68 -8.85
C TYR A 63 18.70 1.86 -7.62
N VAL A 64 18.94 2.44 -6.44
CA VAL A 64 18.63 1.85 -5.13
C VAL A 64 17.96 2.88 -4.23
N ALA A 65 17.29 2.40 -3.19
CA ALA A 65 16.75 3.25 -2.13
C ALA A 65 17.71 3.23 -0.92
N LEU A 66 18.33 4.37 -0.64
CA LEU A 66 19.21 4.60 0.51
C LEU A 66 18.41 5.18 1.69
N LYS A 67 18.13 4.37 2.70
CA LYS A 67 17.48 4.76 3.96
C LYS A 67 18.55 5.14 4.97
N ILE A 68 18.51 6.37 5.48
CA ILE A 68 19.50 6.94 6.41
C ILE A 68 18.80 7.25 7.73
N GLN A 69 19.17 6.53 8.78
CA GLN A 69 18.61 6.65 10.11
C GLN A 69 19.16 7.89 10.84
N LYS A 70 18.38 8.44 11.78
CA LYS A 70 18.87 9.46 12.72
C LYS A 70 20.06 8.93 13.54
N SER A 71 20.96 9.82 13.96
CA SER A 71 22.22 9.44 14.61
C SER A 71 22.15 9.22 16.12
N ALA A 72 21.03 9.54 16.79
CA ALA A 72 20.92 9.29 18.22
C ALA A 72 20.98 7.78 18.52
N THR A 73 21.63 7.43 19.62
CA THR A 73 21.91 6.03 20.01
C THR A 73 20.64 5.19 20.15
N GLN A 74 19.55 5.79 20.62
CA GLN A 74 18.24 5.15 20.71
C GLN A 74 17.70 4.66 19.35
N PHE A 75 18.02 5.34 18.24
CA PHE A 75 17.62 4.93 16.90
C PHE A 75 18.57 3.89 16.31
N ALA A 76 19.83 3.83 16.78
CA ALA A 76 20.79 2.87 16.29
C ALA A 76 20.40 1.43 16.61
N GLN A 77 19.83 1.15 17.80
CA GLN A 77 19.35 -0.17 18.16
C GLN A 77 18.18 -0.62 17.28
N ALA A 78 17.17 0.25 17.09
CA ALA A 78 16.04 -0.02 16.20
C ALA A 78 16.50 -0.27 14.75
N ALA A 79 17.47 0.50 14.27
CA ALA A 79 18.04 0.31 12.93
C ALA A 79 18.79 -1.03 12.79
N LEU A 80 19.55 -1.45 13.79
CA LEU A 80 20.26 -2.73 13.78
C LEU A 80 19.28 -3.92 13.81
N HIS A 81 18.21 -3.80 14.59
CA HIS A 81 17.11 -4.77 14.58
C HIS A 81 16.45 -4.86 13.19
N GLU A 82 16.16 -3.73 12.55
CA GLU A 82 15.61 -3.71 11.19
C GLU A 82 16.58 -4.37 10.18
N ILE A 83 17.89 -4.11 10.29
CA ILE A 83 18.92 -4.76 9.46
C ILE A 83 18.95 -6.28 9.68
N GLU A 84 18.82 -6.74 10.92
CA GLU A 84 18.77 -8.17 11.25
C GLU A 84 17.56 -8.85 10.60
N VAL A 85 16.38 -8.27 10.78
CA VAL A 85 15.13 -8.76 10.16
C VAL A 85 15.27 -8.81 8.63
N LEU A 86 15.72 -7.73 8.01
CA LEU A 86 15.91 -7.65 6.57
C LEU A 86 16.97 -8.63 6.04
N SER A 87 18.01 -8.90 6.82
CA SER A 87 19.04 -9.88 6.48
C SER A 87 18.49 -11.30 6.48
N VAL A 88 17.64 -11.65 7.44
CA VAL A 88 16.94 -12.95 7.47
C VAL A 88 16.01 -13.08 6.26
N ILE A 89 15.26 -12.02 5.93
CA ILE A 89 14.36 -11.98 4.78
C ILE A 89 15.09 -12.25 3.46
N VAL A 90 16.22 -11.57 3.19
CA VAL A 90 16.95 -11.76 1.93
C VAL A 90 17.64 -13.13 1.85
N ASN A 91 18.11 -13.67 2.99
CA ASN A 91 18.75 -14.98 3.03
C ASN A 91 17.78 -16.14 2.76
N GLY A 92 16.52 -16.01 3.20
CA GLY A 92 15.48 -17.01 2.93
C GLY A 92 14.84 -16.91 1.54
N ASP A 93 15.01 -15.80 0.82
CA ASP A 93 14.55 -15.63 -0.56
C ASP A 93 15.65 -15.09 -1.51
N PRO A 94 16.67 -15.91 -1.83
CA PRO A 94 17.70 -15.52 -2.79
C PRO A 94 17.14 -15.23 -4.20
N SER A 95 15.97 -15.79 -4.51
CA SER A 95 15.29 -15.66 -5.82
C SER A 95 14.49 -14.36 -5.98
N ASN A 96 14.26 -13.63 -4.89
CA ASN A 96 13.45 -12.40 -4.85
C ASN A 96 12.01 -12.59 -5.36
N THR A 97 11.40 -13.74 -5.05
CA THR A 97 10.05 -14.12 -5.52
C THR A 97 8.95 -13.94 -4.49
N LYS A 98 9.28 -13.69 -3.21
CA LYS A 98 8.33 -13.70 -2.09
C LYS A 98 7.62 -12.36 -1.85
N CYS A 99 7.64 -11.41 -2.78
CA CYS A 99 6.95 -10.12 -2.65
C CYS A 99 7.31 -9.33 -1.37
N VAL A 100 8.55 -9.42 -0.90
CA VAL A 100 9.09 -8.64 0.23
C VAL A 100 10.33 -7.87 -0.23
N VAL A 101 10.51 -6.64 0.27
CA VAL A 101 11.66 -5.79 -0.10
C VAL A 101 12.99 -6.45 0.23
N ARG A 102 13.94 -6.29 -0.69
CA ARG A 102 15.29 -6.80 -0.55
C ARG A 102 16.27 -5.77 0.02
N LEU A 103 17.00 -6.18 1.06
CA LEU A 103 18.22 -5.49 1.50
C LEU A 103 19.39 -5.89 0.59
N ILE A 104 20.05 -4.88 0.04
CA ILE A 104 21.21 -5.00 -0.85
C ILE A 104 22.51 -4.83 -0.06
N ASP A 105 22.57 -3.84 0.83
CA ASP A 105 23.76 -3.49 1.60
C ASP A 105 23.36 -2.72 2.87
N HIS A 106 24.26 -2.67 3.85
CA HIS A 106 24.13 -1.79 5.00
C HIS A 106 25.51 -1.32 5.47
N PHE A 107 25.60 -0.08 5.94
CA PHE A 107 26.86 0.50 6.40
C PHE A 107 26.62 1.64 7.38
N LYS A 108 27.69 2.08 8.04
CA LYS A 108 27.67 3.27 8.90
C LYS A 108 28.23 4.47 8.14
N HIS A 109 27.54 5.59 8.22
CA HIS A 109 27.99 6.86 7.65
C HIS A 109 28.27 7.88 8.75
N SER A 110 29.49 8.42 8.79
CA SER A 110 29.85 9.48 9.74
C SER A 110 29.57 10.85 9.10
N GLY A 111 28.64 11.60 9.69
CA GLY A 111 28.30 12.95 9.29
C GLY A 111 28.44 13.96 10.43
N PRO A 112 28.16 15.25 10.19
CA PRO A 112 28.28 16.30 11.19
C PRO A 112 27.36 16.10 12.41
N ASN A 113 26.25 15.39 12.21
CA ASN A 113 25.25 15.13 13.24
C ASN A 113 25.49 13.82 14.01
N GLY A 114 26.54 13.06 13.69
CA GLY A 114 26.91 11.81 14.34
C GLY A 114 27.07 10.66 13.35
N GLN A 115 27.02 9.43 13.88
CA GLN A 115 27.09 8.22 13.08
C GLN A 115 25.68 7.74 12.73
N HIS A 116 25.41 7.59 11.45
CA HIS A 116 24.12 7.20 10.91
C HIS A 116 24.17 5.76 10.40
N GLN A 117 23.15 4.96 10.73
CA GLN A 117 22.97 3.63 10.13
C GLN A 117 22.30 3.81 8.77
N CYS A 118 22.90 3.24 7.73
CA CYS A 118 22.42 3.31 6.36
C CYS A 118 22.04 1.92 5.87
N MET A 119 20.87 1.81 5.25
CA MET A 119 20.39 0.61 4.57
C MET A 119 20.19 0.92 3.10
N VAL A 120 20.65 0.03 2.24
CA VAL A 120 20.45 0.09 0.80
C VAL A 120 19.46 -0.98 0.42
N LEU A 121 18.28 -0.57 -0.01
CA LEU A 121 17.19 -1.43 -0.42
C LEU A 121 17.08 -1.40 -1.95
N GLU A 122 16.48 -2.44 -2.54
CA GLU A 122 16.05 -2.36 -3.93
C GLU A 122 15.10 -1.15 -4.13
N PHE A 123 15.27 -0.44 -5.24
CA PHE A 123 14.37 0.67 -5.54
C PHE A 123 13.01 0.12 -6.00
N LEU A 124 11.95 0.57 -5.33
CA LEU A 124 10.55 0.28 -5.66
C LEU A 124 9.83 1.57 -6.05
N GLY A 125 8.63 1.40 -6.60
CA GLY A 125 7.76 2.46 -7.07
C GLY A 125 6.96 3.17 -5.98
N ASP A 126 5.80 3.67 -6.38
CA ASP A 126 4.91 4.41 -5.48
C ASP A 126 4.21 3.47 -4.48
N SER A 127 3.87 4.00 -3.30
CA SER A 127 3.07 3.26 -2.32
C SER A 127 1.63 3.07 -2.76
N LEU A 128 0.96 2.06 -2.20
CA LEU A 128 -0.48 1.88 -2.43
C LEU A 128 -1.30 3.07 -1.91
N LEU A 129 -0.86 3.76 -0.85
CA LEU A 129 -1.50 5.03 -0.45
C LEU A 129 -1.44 6.07 -1.58
N ARG A 130 -0.30 6.17 -2.28
CA ARG A 130 -0.17 7.07 -3.43
C ARG A 130 -1.02 6.61 -4.61
N LEU A 131 -1.20 5.31 -4.81
CA LEU A 131 -2.16 4.76 -5.79
C LEU A 131 -3.61 5.15 -5.45
N ILE A 132 -4.04 4.98 -4.19
CA ILE A 132 -5.37 5.37 -3.71
C ILE A 132 -5.60 6.88 -3.92
N LYS A 133 -4.63 7.71 -3.51
CA LYS A 133 -4.63 9.17 -3.75
C LYS A 133 -4.71 9.50 -5.24
N HIS A 134 -3.91 8.81 -6.06
CA HIS A 134 -3.89 9.01 -7.50
C HIS A 134 -5.25 8.67 -8.12
N ASN A 135 -5.92 7.62 -7.63
CA ASN A 135 -7.27 7.24 -8.00
C ASN A 135 -8.36 8.08 -7.29
N ARG A 136 -7.99 9.18 -6.63
CA ARG A 136 -8.89 10.13 -5.96
C ARG A 136 -9.83 9.46 -4.95
N TYR A 137 -9.35 8.44 -4.23
CA TYR A 137 -10.12 7.73 -3.19
C TYR A 137 -11.44 7.12 -3.70
N LYS A 138 -11.55 6.79 -4.99
CA LYS A 138 -12.75 6.14 -5.56
C LYS A 138 -12.82 4.63 -5.36
N GLY A 139 -11.77 4.01 -4.81
CA GLY A 139 -11.62 2.56 -4.81
C GLY A 139 -11.20 1.98 -6.17
N LEU A 140 -10.52 0.84 -6.14
CA LEU A 140 -10.04 0.11 -7.30
C LEU A 140 -11.04 -0.98 -7.68
N HIS A 141 -11.11 -1.31 -8.98
CA HIS A 141 -11.84 -2.50 -9.42
C HIS A 141 -11.32 -3.76 -8.72
N LEU A 142 -12.23 -4.65 -8.31
CA LEU A 142 -11.89 -5.84 -7.54
C LEU A 142 -10.85 -6.76 -8.20
N ASN A 143 -10.78 -6.79 -9.54
CA ASN A 143 -9.73 -7.51 -10.25
C ASN A 143 -8.33 -6.97 -9.91
N LYS A 144 -8.16 -5.64 -9.85
CA LYS A 144 -6.91 -4.97 -9.48
C LYS A 144 -6.60 -5.18 -8.00
N VAL A 145 -7.63 -5.12 -7.14
CA VAL A 145 -7.49 -5.40 -5.69
C VAL A 145 -7.00 -6.83 -5.47
N ARG A 146 -7.54 -7.82 -6.19
CA ARG A 146 -7.16 -9.23 -6.10
C ARG A 146 -5.70 -9.47 -6.44
N GLU A 147 -5.19 -8.84 -7.51
CA GLU A 147 -3.78 -8.93 -7.90
C GLU A 147 -2.85 -8.41 -6.80
N ILE A 148 -3.16 -7.23 -6.25
CA ILE A 148 -2.41 -6.64 -5.14
C ILE A 148 -2.48 -7.53 -3.89
N CYS A 149 -3.69 -7.98 -3.52
CA CYS A 149 -3.91 -8.87 -2.38
C CYS A 149 -3.09 -10.16 -2.50
N LYS A 150 -3.00 -10.74 -3.70
CA LYS A 150 -2.20 -11.94 -3.94
C LYS A 150 -0.71 -11.70 -3.67
N CYS A 151 -0.15 -10.58 -4.11
CA CYS A 151 1.24 -10.22 -3.79
C CYS A 151 1.46 -10.03 -2.28
N ILE A 152 0.55 -9.34 -1.58
CA ILE A 152 0.65 -9.13 -0.13
C ILE A 152 0.60 -10.48 0.61
N LEU A 153 -0.33 -11.36 0.24
CA LEU A 153 -0.47 -12.68 0.85
C LEU A 153 0.75 -13.59 0.61
N ILE A 154 1.38 -13.52 -0.57
CA ILE A 154 2.65 -14.23 -0.82
C ILE A 154 3.73 -13.75 0.16
N GLY A 155 3.82 -12.43 0.38
CA GLY A 155 4.75 -11.85 1.35
C GLY A 155 4.45 -12.26 2.79
N LEU A 156 3.19 -12.19 3.21
CA LEU A 156 2.79 -12.60 4.55
C LEU A 156 3.00 -14.10 4.80
N ASP A 157 2.70 -14.97 3.83
CA ASP A 157 2.93 -16.42 3.97
C ASP A 157 4.40 -16.74 4.20
N TYR A 158 5.28 -16.07 3.45
CA TYR A 158 6.73 -16.19 3.62
C TYR A 158 7.18 -15.71 5.01
N LEU A 159 6.77 -14.50 5.42
CA LEU A 159 7.13 -13.94 6.71
C LEU A 159 6.65 -14.83 7.87
N HIS A 160 5.40 -15.27 7.83
CA HIS A 160 4.76 -15.99 8.94
C HIS A 160 5.22 -17.44 9.02
N ARG A 161 5.14 -18.20 7.92
CA ARG A 161 5.37 -19.65 7.93
C ARG A 161 6.84 -20.02 7.81
N GLU A 162 7.59 -19.32 6.96
CA GLU A 162 8.98 -19.69 6.67
C GLU A 162 9.96 -18.98 7.62
N LEU A 163 9.67 -17.74 8.05
CA LEU A 163 10.58 -16.95 8.89
C LEU A 163 10.14 -16.75 10.35
N GLY A 164 8.86 -16.98 10.67
CA GLY A 164 8.33 -16.73 12.01
C GLY A 164 8.32 -15.25 12.42
N LEU A 165 8.22 -14.36 11.44
CA LEU A 165 8.16 -12.90 11.60
C LEU A 165 6.72 -12.41 11.57
N ILE A 166 6.45 -11.34 12.32
CA ILE A 166 5.20 -10.56 12.27
C ILE A 166 5.60 -9.16 11.79
N HIS A 167 4.89 -8.62 10.80
CA HIS A 167 5.17 -7.29 10.24
C HIS A 167 4.75 -6.18 11.20
N THR A 168 3.59 -6.33 11.85
CA THR A 168 3.00 -5.47 12.88
C THR A 168 2.56 -4.06 12.46
N ASP A 169 2.93 -3.57 11.28
CA ASP A 169 2.46 -2.27 10.76
C ASP A 169 2.05 -2.33 9.28
N LEU A 170 1.26 -3.34 8.90
CA LEU A 170 0.81 -3.49 7.51
C LEU A 170 -0.28 -2.47 7.18
N LYS A 171 -0.06 -1.67 6.12
CA LYS A 171 -0.94 -0.60 5.64
C LYS A 171 -0.54 -0.18 4.21
N PRO A 172 -1.38 0.55 3.45
CA PRO A 172 -1.08 0.98 2.09
C PRO A 172 0.23 1.76 1.93
N GLU A 173 0.72 2.46 2.95
CA GLU A 173 2.01 3.16 2.93
C GLU A 173 3.20 2.21 2.89
N ASN A 174 3.08 1.04 3.52
CA ASN A 174 4.12 0.04 3.69
C ASN A 174 4.03 -1.08 2.63
N ILE A 175 3.36 -0.80 1.51
CA ILE A 175 3.30 -1.68 0.35
C ILE A 175 3.62 -0.83 -0.87
N LEU A 176 4.71 -1.17 -1.55
CA LEU A 176 5.21 -0.42 -2.72
C LEU A 176 5.02 -1.22 -4.00
N LEU A 177 4.61 -0.55 -5.06
CA LEU A 177 4.56 -1.11 -6.41
C LEU A 177 5.97 -1.37 -6.94
N PHE A 178 6.13 -2.26 -7.92
CA PHE A 178 7.42 -2.50 -8.57
C PHE A 178 7.88 -1.28 -9.39
N SER A 179 6.94 -0.52 -9.94
CA SER A 179 7.21 0.66 -10.77
C SER A 179 6.48 1.89 -10.27
N THR A 180 7.06 3.08 -10.49
CA THR A 180 6.38 4.35 -10.23
C THR A 180 5.19 4.54 -11.16
N ILE A 181 4.12 5.15 -10.66
CA ILE A 181 2.94 5.50 -11.45
C ILE A 181 3.35 6.61 -12.41
N ASP A 182 3.33 6.33 -13.71
CA ASP A 182 3.65 7.30 -14.75
C ASP A 182 2.43 8.19 -15.05
N PRO A 183 2.44 9.48 -14.65
CA PRO A 183 1.32 10.37 -14.94
C PRO A 183 1.20 10.75 -16.42
N ALA A 184 2.21 10.47 -17.26
CA ALA A 184 2.13 10.71 -18.70
C ALA A 184 1.33 9.61 -19.42
N LYS A 185 1.22 8.42 -18.81
CA LYS A 185 0.30 7.35 -19.24
C LYS A 185 -1.14 7.58 -18.75
N ASP A 186 -1.36 8.58 -17.88
CA ASP A 186 -2.68 9.08 -17.53
C ASP A 186 -3.15 10.04 -18.65
N PRO A 187 -4.18 9.69 -19.44
CA PRO A 187 -4.63 10.50 -20.59
C PRO A 187 -5.15 11.89 -20.19
N VAL A 188 -5.28 12.20 -18.89
CA VAL A 188 -5.67 13.52 -18.36
C VAL A 188 -4.46 14.45 -18.15
N LYS A 189 -3.22 13.94 -18.20
CA LYS A 189 -1.98 14.69 -17.92
C LYS A 189 -0.89 14.52 -18.98
N SER A 190 -1.23 14.20 -20.22
CA SER A 190 -0.28 14.24 -21.35
C SER A 190 0.16 15.69 -21.61
N GLY A 191 1.20 16.14 -20.92
CA GLY A 191 1.78 17.48 -21.08
C GLY A 191 3.01 17.77 -20.22
N LEU A 192 3.35 16.93 -19.25
CA LEU A 192 4.58 17.05 -18.46
C LEU A 192 5.18 15.66 -18.22
N SER A 193 5.96 15.18 -19.17
CA SER A 193 6.82 14.01 -18.97
C SER A 193 7.94 14.36 -17.98
N PRO A 194 8.17 13.58 -16.91
CA PRO A 194 9.44 13.61 -16.21
C PRO A 194 10.46 12.96 -17.12
N ILE A 195 11.36 13.75 -17.70
CA ILE A 195 12.46 13.21 -18.48
C ILE A 195 13.40 12.51 -17.49
N LEU A 196 13.42 11.18 -17.54
CA LEU A 196 14.48 10.35 -16.96
C LEU A 196 15.67 10.44 -17.91
N GLU A 197 16.44 11.53 -17.86
CA GLU A 197 17.73 11.56 -18.55
C GLU A 197 18.75 10.76 -17.74
N ARG A 198 19.42 9.83 -18.42
CA ARG A 198 20.68 9.27 -17.94
C ARG A 198 21.67 10.44 -17.83
N PRO A 199 22.49 10.54 -16.77
CA PRO A 199 23.57 11.51 -16.77
C PRO A 199 24.60 11.05 -17.80
N GLU A 200 24.59 11.64 -18.99
CA GLU A 200 25.76 11.66 -19.85
C GLU A 200 26.80 12.53 -19.15
N GLY A 201 27.91 11.90 -18.73
CA GLY A 201 29.06 12.64 -18.24
C GLY A 201 29.72 13.38 -19.41
N ASN A 202 29.98 14.68 -19.25
CA ASN A 202 31.35 15.18 -19.14
C ASN A 202 31.46 16.69 -18.89
N LEU A 203 32.39 17.00 -17.98
CA LEU A 203 33.45 18.01 -17.99
C LEU A 203 33.16 19.47 -18.41
N ASN A 204 33.53 20.35 -17.48
CA ASN A 204 33.93 21.76 -17.62
C ASN A 204 32.82 22.85 -17.64
N GLY A 205 32.65 23.49 -16.49
CA GLY A 205 32.81 24.96 -16.37
C GLY A 205 31.56 25.85 -16.46
N GLY A 206 31.36 26.66 -15.40
CA GLY A 206 30.91 28.04 -15.55
C GLY A 206 29.42 28.33 -15.29
N SER A 207 29.14 28.85 -14.10
CA SER A 207 27.91 29.58 -13.75
C SER A 207 27.61 30.72 -14.73
N THR A 208 26.40 30.76 -15.32
CA THR A 208 25.56 31.97 -15.47
C THR A 208 24.14 31.55 -15.91
N MET A 209 23.13 31.86 -15.08
CA MET A 209 21.71 31.67 -15.40
C MET A 209 21.29 32.56 -16.58
N ASN A 210 21.05 31.95 -17.74
CA ASN A 210 20.76 32.67 -18.98
C ASN A 210 19.38 33.36 -18.94
N ILE A 211 19.39 34.68 -19.18
CA ILE A 211 18.26 35.62 -19.27
C ILE A 211 17.12 35.15 -20.21
N ILE A 212 17.45 34.23 -21.12
CA ILE A 212 16.53 33.59 -22.08
C ILE A 212 15.50 32.69 -21.35
N GLU A 213 15.91 31.95 -20.32
CA GLU A 213 15.02 31.03 -19.58
C GLU A 213 13.98 31.82 -18.75
N LYS A 214 14.38 32.98 -18.22
CA LYS A 214 13.50 33.90 -17.47
C LYS A 214 12.47 34.57 -18.39
N LYS A 215 12.85 34.89 -19.63
CA LYS A 215 11.93 35.41 -20.66
C LYS A 215 10.94 34.34 -21.16
N LEU A 216 11.37 33.08 -21.27
CA LEU A 216 10.52 31.96 -21.67
C LEU A 216 9.44 31.65 -20.60
N LYS A 217 9.82 31.59 -19.31
CA LYS A 217 8.90 31.37 -18.18
C LYS A 217 7.89 32.53 -18.02
N SER A 218 8.29 33.77 -18.30
CA SER A 218 7.40 34.94 -18.28
C SER A 218 6.36 34.92 -19.42
N ARG A 219 6.77 34.55 -20.64
CA ARG A 219 5.84 34.37 -21.77
C ARG A 219 4.87 33.20 -21.56
N ALA A 220 5.33 32.09 -20.99
CA ALA A 220 4.48 30.95 -20.64
C ALA A 220 3.43 31.32 -19.58
N LYS A 221 3.81 32.05 -18.51
CA LYS A 221 2.86 32.55 -17.50
C LYS A 221 1.82 33.50 -18.07
N ARG A 222 2.17 34.37 -19.02
CA ARG A 222 1.22 35.28 -19.70
C ARG A 222 0.28 34.55 -20.66
N ALA A 223 0.73 33.49 -21.32
CA ALA A 223 -0.12 32.66 -22.18
C ALA A 223 -1.17 31.89 -21.35
N VAL A 224 -0.77 31.33 -20.20
CA VAL A 224 -1.68 30.65 -19.26
C VAL A 224 -2.70 31.63 -18.66
N ALA A 225 -2.29 32.85 -18.30
CA ALA A 225 -3.19 33.87 -17.77
C ALA A 225 -4.22 34.38 -18.79
N LYS A 226 -3.89 34.38 -20.10
CA LYS A 226 -4.84 34.73 -21.17
C LYS A 226 -5.88 33.63 -21.42
N ILE A 227 -5.57 32.37 -21.12
CA ILE A 227 -6.49 31.24 -21.28
C ILE A 227 -7.48 31.16 -20.09
N SER A 228 -7.07 31.62 -18.90
CA SER A 228 -7.92 31.66 -17.71
C SER A 228 -8.92 32.83 -17.66
N GLY A 229 -8.79 33.83 -18.54
CA GLY A 229 -9.59 35.06 -18.52
C GLY A 229 -10.85 35.08 -19.40
N GLY A 230 -11.23 33.96 -20.02
CA GLY A 230 -12.23 33.94 -21.10
C GLY A 230 -13.35 32.91 -20.97
N ARG A 231 -13.79 32.55 -19.75
CA ARG A 231 -14.99 31.72 -19.55
C ARG A 231 -15.90 32.32 -18.49
N THR A 232 -16.74 33.25 -18.91
CA THR A 232 -17.96 33.63 -18.21
C THR A 232 -19.04 32.57 -18.40
N SER A 233 -19.61 32.12 -17.29
CA SER A 233 -20.94 31.48 -17.09
C SER A 233 -21.45 30.45 -18.11
N MET A 234 -21.51 29.17 -17.70
CA MET A 234 -22.72 28.33 -17.75
C MET A 234 -22.49 27.12 -16.81
N GLY A 235 -23.38 26.96 -15.83
CA GLY A 235 -23.26 25.97 -14.75
C GLY A 235 -23.54 24.53 -15.16
N GLY A 236 -22.70 23.64 -14.65
CA GLY A 236 -22.87 22.18 -14.62
C GLY A 236 -21.67 21.57 -13.89
N PRO A 237 -21.82 20.52 -13.06
CA PRO A 237 -20.67 19.89 -12.42
C PRO A 237 -19.81 19.24 -13.51
N THR A 238 -18.69 19.87 -13.86
CA THR A 238 -17.68 19.24 -14.72
C THR A 238 -17.15 18.02 -13.98
N GLN A 239 -17.65 16.84 -14.32
CA GLN A 239 -17.04 15.58 -13.87
C GLN A 239 -15.58 15.62 -14.31
N LYS A 240 -14.65 15.66 -13.34
CA LYS A 240 -13.22 15.53 -13.66
C LYS A 240 -13.06 14.19 -14.38
N PRO A 241 -12.40 14.14 -15.55
CA PRO A 241 -12.26 12.90 -16.31
C PRO A 241 -11.69 11.79 -15.42
N GLU A 242 -12.23 10.58 -15.61
CA GLU A 242 -11.77 9.38 -14.92
C GLU A 242 -10.32 9.11 -15.29
N ARG A 243 -9.52 8.80 -14.28
CA ARG A 243 -8.12 8.43 -14.52
C ARG A 243 -8.11 6.97 -14.90
N ASN A 244 -7.54 6.68 -16.07
CA ASN A 244 -7.33 5.30 -16.45
C ASN A 244 -6.11 4.76 -15.71
N LEU A 245 -6.29 3.67 -14.96
CA LEU A 245 -5.21 2.93 -14.29
C LEU A 245 -4.67 1.79 -15.17
N ASP A 246 -5.04 1.73 -16.44
CA ASP A 246 -4.55 0.74 -17.38
C ASP A 246 -3.08 1.03 -17.71
N GLY A 247 -2.25 -0.02 -17.66
CA GLY A 247 -0.80 0.07 -17.85
C GLY A 247 0.01 0.38 -16.59
N VAL A 248 -0.62 0.50 -15.41
CA VAL A 248 0.08 0.45 -14.12
C VAL A 248 0.40 -1.00 -13.78
N ASP A 249 1.67 -1.32 -13.54
CA ASP A 249 2.09 -2.62 -13.01
C ASP A 249 1.70 -2.70 -11.52
N LEU A 250 0.75 -3.58 -11.20
CA LEU A 250 0.19 -3.74 -9.86
C LEU A 250 0.97 -4.73 -9.00
N ARG A 251 2.04 -5.35 -9.52
CA ARG A 251 2.94 -6.14 -8.68
C ARG A 251 3.51 -5.24 -7.58
N CYS A 252 3.47 -5.73 -6.35
CA CYS A 252 3.89 -4.98 -5.19
C CYS A 252 4.70 -5.82 -4.21
N LYS A 253 5.41 -5.15 -3.30
CA LYS A 253 6.13 -5.78 -2.19
C LYS A 253 5.78 -5.14 -0.87
N VAL A 254 5.79 -5.95 0.19
CA VAL A 254 5.74 -5.49 1.57
C VAL A 254 7.09 -4.87 1.94
N VAL A 255 7.06 -3.70 2.57
CA VAL A 255 8.24 -2.91 2.94
C VAL A 255 8.14 -2.40 4.38
N ASP A 256 9.23 -1.81 4.88
CA ASP A 256 9.33 -1.16 6.19
C ASP A 256 9.17 -2.09 7.40
N PHE A 257 10.28 -2.76 7.74
CA PHE A 257 10.36 -3.74 8.82
C PHE A 257 10.82 -3.14 10.15
N GLY A 258 10.79 -1.82 10.30
CA GLY A 258 11.22 -1.13 11.52
C GLY A 258 10.42 -1.49 12.78
N ASN A 259 9.18 -1.95 12.62
CA ASN A 259 8.31 -2.41 13.71
C ASN A 259 8.14 -3.94 13.75
N ALA A 260 8.77 -4.67 12.82
CA ALA A 260 8.60 -6.12 12.73
C ALA A 260 9.22 -6.82 13.94
N CYS A 261 8.67 -7.96 14.33
CA CYS A 261 9.19 -8.76 15.45
C CYS A 261 9.07 -10.25 15.16
N TRP A 262 9.86 -11.06 15.87
CA TRP A 262 9.69 -12.51 15.85
C TRP A 262 8.52 -12.89 16.76
N ASN A 263 7.67 -13.82 16.31
CA ASN A 263 6.52 -14.27 17.11
C ASN A 263 6.93 -14.82 18.49
N ALA A 264 8.11 -15.46 18.58
CA ALA A 264 8.64 -15.96 19.84
C ALA A 264 9.19 -14.86 20.78
N LYS A 265 9.40 -13.64 20.28
CA LYS A 265 9.97 -12.51 21.03
C LYS A 265 9.24 -11.19 20.67
N PRO A 266 8.01 -10.99 21.17
CA PRO A 266 7.27 -9.75 20.97
C PRO A 266 8.07 -8.54 21.49
N PHE A 267 8.23 -7.50 20.66
CA PHE A 267 9.05 -6.33 20.99
C PHE A 267 8.27 -5.22 21.72
N ALA A 268 6.99 -5.05 21.39
CA ALA A 268 6.13 -4.02 21.97
C ALA A 268 4.71 -4.56 22.17
N GLU A 269 3.99 -4.07 23.19
CA GLU A 269 2.56 -4.37 23.38
C GLU A 269 1.67 -3.53 22.46
N GLU A 270 2.11 -2.31 22.14
CA GLU A 270 1.40 -1.42 21.22
C GLU A 270 2.04 -1.49 19.83
N ILE A 271 1.32 -2.12 18.92
CA ILE A 271 1.68 -2.28 17.51
C ILE A 271 0.53 -1.77 16.62
N GLN A 272 0.75 -1.80 15.32
CA GLN A 272 -0.18 -1.39 14.26
C GLN A 272 -0.57 0.09 14.29
N THR A 273 -0.63 0.68 13.10
CA THR A 273 -1.31 1.96 12.88
C THR A 273 -2.79 1.84 13.21
N ARG A 274 -3.37 2.87 13.84
CA ARG A 274 -4.68 2.83 14.50
C ARG A 274 -5.81 2.21 13.65
N GLN A 275 -5.93 2.59 12.38
CA GLN A 275 -7.02 2.16 11.49
C GLN A 275 -6.91 0.70 11.04
N TYR A 276 -5.73 0.10 11.20
CA TYR A 276 -5.43 -1.28 10.82
C TYR A 276 -5.22 -2.17 12.05
N ARG A 277 -5.46 -1.63 13.25
CA ARG A 277 -5.18 -2.27 14.53
C ARG A 277 -6.24 -3.32 14.88
N ALA A 278 -5.78 -4.52 15.23
CA ALA A 278 -6.63 -5.66 15.55
C ALA A 278 -7.22 -5.54 16.98
N PRO A 279 -8.39 -6.17 17.25
CA PRO A 279 -9.05 -6.09 18.56
C PRO A 279 -8.17 -6.65 19.69
N GLU A 280 -7.41 -7.73 19.47
CA GLU A 280 -6.53 -8.31 20.48
C GLU A 280 -5.40 -7.35 20.94
N VAL A 281 -4.97 -6.45 20.05
CA VAL A 281 -3.98 -5.41 20.37
C VAL A 281 -4.62 -4.30 21.19
N ILE A 282 -5.85 -3.89 20.86
CA ILE A 282 -6.61 -2.89 21.64
C ILE A 282 -6.86 -3.42 23.06
N LEU A 283 -7.27 -4.68 23.17
CA LEU A 283 -7.60 -5.35 24.43
C LEU A 283 -6.38 -5.79 25.23
N ARG A 284 -5.20 -5.80 24.62
CA ARG A 284 -3.95 -6.35 25.19
C ARG A 284 -4.15 -7.78 25.67
N SER A 285 -4.62 -8.65 24.78
CA SER A 285 -4.79 -10.09 25.03
C SER A 285 -3.65 -10.95 24.46
N GLY A 286 -2.55 -10.31 24.03
CA GLY A 286 -1.49 -10.94 23.25
C GLY A 286 -1.78 -10.90 21.75
N TYR A 287 -0.73 -11.01 20.94
CA TYR A 287 -0.83 -11.01 19.47
C TYR A 287 0.09 -12.06 18.85
N SER A 288 -0.20 -12.40 17.60
CA SER A 288 0.58 -13.31 16.76
C SER A 288 0.41 -12.89 15.29
N TYR A 289 0.72 -13.77 14.34
CA TYR A 289 0.59 -13.57 12.89
C TYR A 289 -0.80 -13.07 12.45
N SER A 290 -1.84 -13.39 13.22
CA SER A 290 -3.23 -13.00 13.00
C SER A 290 -3.47 -11.49 12.96
N THR A 291 -2.60 -10.68 13.56
CA THR A 291 -2.72 -9.21 13.53
C THR A 291 -2.42 -8.66 12.14
N ASP A 292 -1.40 -9.19 11.47
CA ASP A 292 -1.11 -8.83 10.07
C ASP A 292 -2.28 -9.22 9.15
N MET A 293 -2.93 -10.36 9.41
CA MET A 293 -4.09 -10.81 8.64
C MET A 293 -5.30 -9.87 8.81
N TRP A 294 -5.49 -9.29 10.01
CA TRP A 294 -6.49 -8.25 10.24
C TRP A 294 -6.14 -6.96 9.48
N SER A 295 -4.90 -6.48 9.60
CA SER A 295 -4.44 -5.30 8.86
C SER A 295 -4.53 -5.47 7.34
N PHE A 296 -4.29 -6.69 6.85
CA PHE A 296 -4.47 -7.05 5.46
C PHE A 296 -5.93 -6.89 5.00
N ALA A 297 -6.90 -7.34 5.81
CA ALA A 297 -8.32 -7.16 5.50
C ALA A 297 -8.73 -5.68 5.45
N CYS A 298 -8.26 -4.87 6.41
CA CYS A 298 -8.46 -3.42 6.38
C CYS A 298 -7.85 -2.79 5.11
N THR A 299 -6.64 -3.20 4.74
CA THR A 299 -5.94 -2.72 3.52
C THR A 299 -6.71 -3.11 2.25
N ALA A 300 -7.19 -4.35 2.15
CA ALA A 300 -7.96 -4.82 1.01
C ALA A 300 -9.27 -4.04 0.84
N PHE A 301 -9.99 -3.78 1.94
CA PHE A 301 -11.18 -2.96 1.93
C PHE A 301 -10.89 -1.53 1.45
N GLU A 302 -9.82 -0.90 1.94
CA GLU A 302 -9.45 0.46 1.55
C GLU A 302 -9.04 0.53 0.08
N LEU A 303 -8.35 -0.48 -0.44
CA LEU A 303 -8.05 -0.57 -1.86
C LEU A 303 -9.33 -0.64 -2.71
N ALA A 304 -10.32 -1.42 -2.26
CA ALA A 304 -11.57 -1.61 -3.00
C ALA A 304 -12.52 -0.39 -2.94
N THR A 305 -12.48 0.37 -1.85
CA THR A 305 -13.48 1.43 -1.58
C THR A 305 -12.90 2.84 -1.59
N GLY A 306 -11.59 2.98 -1.37
CA GLY A 306 -10.90 4.25 -1.15
C GLY A 306 -11.04 4.80 0.28
N ASP A 307 -11.83 4.14 1.14
CA ASP A 307 -12.08 4.56 2.52
C ASP A 307 -11.44 3.57 3.51
N MET A 308 -10.95 4.09 4.64
CA MET A 308 -10.51 3.25 5.76
C MET A 308 -11.69 2.46 6.33
N LEU A 309 -11.51 1.15 6.56
CA LEU A 309 -12.56 0.28 7.11
C LEU A 309 -13.01 0.75 8.51
N PHE A 310 -12.04 1.08 9.36
CA PHE A 310 -12.28 1.61 10.70
C PHE A 310 -11.55 2.94 10.88
N ALA A 311 -12.32 4.00 11.13
CA ALA A 311 -11.81 5.35 11.37
C ALA A 311 -12.32 5.86 12.73
N PRO A 312 -11.82 5.31 13.85
CA PRO A 312 -12.31 5.63 15.18
C PRO A 312 -12.05 7.09 15.54
N LYS A 313 -12.94 7.66 16.37
CA LYS A 313 -12.86 9.04 16.85
C LYS A 313 -13.03 9.09 18.36
N GLY A 314 -12.25 9.94 19.01
CA GLY A 314 -12.42 10.23 20.43
C GLY A 314 -13.53 11.23 20.64
N SER A 315 -14.24 11.12 21.76
CA SER A 315 -15.16 12.15 22.22
C SER A 315 -14.96 12.43 23.72
N GLN A 316 -15.69 13.39 24.26
CA GLN A 316 -15.69 13.61 25.72
C GLN A 316 -16.31 12.42 26.49
N SER A 317 -17.22 11.67 25.86
CA SER A 317 -17.93 10.57 26.51
C SER A 317 -17.21 9.23 26.37
N PHE A 318 -16.47 8.97 25.30
CA PHE A 318 -15.76 7.71 25.07
C PHE A 318 -14.37 7.92 24.45
N CYS A 319 -13.45 7.01 24.74
CA CYS A 319 -12.11 7.05 24.13
C CYS A 319 -12.12 6.43 22.73
N GLU A 320 -11.08 6.73 21.95
CA GLU A 320 -10.92 6.20 20.59
C GLU A 320 -10.90 4.67 20.53
N ASP A 321 -10.36 4.00 21.54
CA ASP A 321 -10.33 2.53 21.58
C ASP A 321 -11.73 1.93 21.73
N GLU A 322 -12.60 2.58 22.50
CA GLU A 322 -13.98 2.12 22.68
C GLU A 322 -14.82 2.34 21.42
N ASP A 323 -14.64 3.49 20.76
CA ASP A 323 -15.25 3.76 19.44
C ASP A 323 -14.75 2.77 18.39
N HIS A 324 -13.46 2.44 18.41
CA HIS A 324 -12.89 1.47 17.48
C HIS A 324 -13.54 0.09 17.62
N LEU A 325 -13.69 -0.39 18.85
CA LEU A 325 -14.39 -1.65 19.13
C LEU A 325 -15.88 -1.57 18.78
N ALA A 326 -16.52 -0.43 18.98
CA ALA A 326 -17.90 -0.22 18.55
C ALA A 326 -18.05 -0.35 17.03
N LEU A 327 -17.19 0.30 16.24
CA LEU A 327 -17.17 0.18 14.78
C LEU A 327 -16.97 -1.27 14.32
N MET A 328 -16.06 -2.01 14.97
CA MET A 328 -15.87 -3.44 14.70
C MET A 328 -17.15 -4.24 14.99
N MET A 329 -17.81 -4.00 16.12
CA MET A 329 -19.04 -4.70 16.50
C MET A 329 -20.24 -4.33 15.63
N GLU A 330 -20.33 -3.08 15.16
CA GLU A 330 -21.36 -2.63 14.22
C GLU A 330 -21.26 -3.36 12.88
N LEU A 331 -20.03 -3.60 12.41
CA LEU A 331 -19.77 -4.30 11.15
C LEU A 331 -19.89 -5.83 11.26
N LEU A 332 -19.34 -6.41 12.34
CA LEU A 332 -19.12 -7.86 12.46
C LEU A 332 -20.09 -8.56 13.43
N GLY A 333 -20.90 -7.78 14.14
CA GLY A 333 -21.80 -8.28 15.19
C GLY A 333 -21.16 -8.25 16.58
N LYS A 334 -21.91 -8.73 17.58
CA LYS A 334 -21.48 -8.67 18.99
C LYS A 334 -20.20 -9.50 19.20
N MET A 335 -19.18 -8.86 19.78
CA MET A 335 -17.95 -9.54 20.17
C MET A 335 -18.25 -10.66 21.19
N PRO A 336 -17.72 -11.89 20.98
CA PRO A 336 -17.91 -12.98 21.94
C PRO A 336 -17.42 -12.59 23.33
N ARG A 337 -18.24 -12.85 24.36
CA ARG A 337 -17.95 -12.46 25.75
C ARG A 337 -16.55 -12.86 26.22
N LYS A 338 -16.11 -14.08 25.90
CA LYS A 338 -14.79 -14.60 26.26
C LYS A 338 -13.65 -13.71 25.73
N ILE A 339 -13.80 -13.18 24.51
CA ILE A 339 -12.83 -12.26 23.91
C ILE A 339 -12.96 -10.89 24.55
N ALA A 340 -14.19 -10.35 24.63
CA ALA A 340 -14.46 -9.03 25.18
C ALA A 340 -13.95 -8.85 26.61
N THR A 341 -14.02 -9.89 27.45
CA THR A 341 -13.57 -9.86 28.84
C THR A 341 -12.18 -10.48 29.07
N GLY A 342 -11.47 -10.90 28.03
CA GLY A 342 -10.27 -11.72 28.14
C GLY A 342 -8.93 -10.96 28.15
N GLY A 343 -8.92 -9.70 27.72
CA GLY A 343 -7.70 -8.89 27.61
C GLY A 343 -7.38 -8.08 28.87
N ALA A 344 -6.12 -7.67 29.03
CA ALA A 344 -5.69 -6.88 30.19
C ALA A 344 -6.42 -5.53 30.29
N ARG A 345 -6.83 -4.94 29.16
CA ARG A 345 -7.60 -3.68 29.11
C ARG A 345 -9.11 -3.87 29.00
N SER A 346 -9.60 -5.11 28.97
CA SER A 346 -11.03 -5.39 28.82
C SER A 346 -11.89 -4.72 29.88
N LYS A 347 -11.41 -4.64 31.13
CA LYS A 347 -12.16 -4.01 32.24
C LYS A 347 -12.36 -2.50 32.05
N ASP A 348 -11.57 -1.83 31.21
CA ASP A 348 -11.73 -0.39 30.95
C ASP A 348 -12.83 -0.12 29.93
N LEU A 349 -13.08 -1.09 29.04
CA LEU A 349 -13.87 -0.94 27.82
C LEU A 349 -15.22 -1.68 27.89
N PHE A 350 -15.24 -2.86 28.52
CA PHE A 350 -16.41 -3.74 28.59
C PHE A 350 -16.91 -3.95 30.01
N ASP A 351 -18.21 -4.20 30.15
CA ASP A 351 -18.82 -4.72 31.37
C ASP A 351 -18.66 -6.26 31.52
N ARG A 352 -19.23 -6.82 32.59
CA ARG A 352 -19.16 -8.27 32.86
C ARG A 352 -19.91 -9.15 31.86
N HIS A 353 -20.81 -8.56 31.07
CA HIS A 353 -21.63 -9.23 30.06
C HIS A 353 -20.97 -9.17 28.67
N GLY A 354 -19.89 -8.38 28.52
CA GLY A 354 -19.19 -8.19 27.25
C GLY A 354 -19.80 -7.08 26.40
N ASP A 355 -20.53 -6.15 27.02
CA ASP A 355 -21.08 -4.96 26.37
C ASP A 355 -20.19 -3.74 26.65
N LEU A 356 -20.05 -2.85 25.68
CA LEU A 356 -19.24 -1.63 25.83
C LEU A 356 -19.85 -0.71 26.89
N LYS A 357 -19.01 -0.14 27.76
CA LYS A 357 -19.46 0.59 28.95
C LYS A 357 -20.19 1.90 28.62
N ARG A 358 -19.64 2.65 27.67
CA ARG A 358 -20.04 4.02 27.34
C ARG A 358 -20.81 4.07 26.02
N ILE A 359 -20.46 3.23 25.04
CA ILE A 359 -21.20 3.12 23.77
C ILE A 359 -22.23 1.98 23.84
N ARG A 360 -23.44 2.31 24.29
CA ARG A 360 -24.51 1.31 24.55
C ARG A 360 -25.45 1.04 23.38
N ARG A 361 -25.41 1.86 22.33
CA ARG A 361 -26.30 1.77 21.17
C ARG A 361 -25.47 1.62 19.90
N LEU A 362 -25.29 0.39 19.46
CA LEU A 362 -24.58 0.04 18.24
C LEU A 362 -25.56 0.03 17.05
N LYS A 363 -25.13 0.58 15.93
CA LYS A 363 -25.86 0.58 14.65
C LYS A 363 -25.27 -0.48 13.73
N TYR A 364 -25.84 -1.69 13.78
CA TYR A 364 -25.35 -2.80 12.97
C TYR A 364 -25.51 -2.54 11.48
N TRP A 365 -24.41 -2.66 10.73
CA TRP A 365 -24.40 -2.56 9.27
C TRP A 365 -23.38 -3.57 8.71
N PRO A 366 -23.82 -4.81 8.43
CA PRO A 366 -22.95 -5.87 7.94
C PRO A 366 -22.19 -5.48 6.67
N LEU A 367 -20.96 -6.00 6.52
CA LEU A 367 -20.04 -5.63 5.43
C LEU A 367 -20.66 -5.73 4.03
N ASN A 368 -21.39 -6.80 3.74
CA ASN A 368 -22.05 -6.98 2.45
C ASN A 368 -23.08 -5.88 2.16
N ARG A 369 -23.88 -5.49 3.17
CA ARG A 369 -24.85 -4.38 3.05
C ARG A 369 -24.14 -3.04 2.91
N LEU A 370 -23.07 -2.82 3.67
CA LEU A 370 -22.25 -1.61 3.54
C LEU A 370 -21.70 -1.44 2.11
N LEU A 371 -21.17 -2.50 1.52
CA LEU A 371 -20.62 -2.49 0.15
C LEU A 371 -21.69 -2.16 -0.90
N ILE A 372 -22.89 -2.74 -0.78
CA ILE A 372 -24.00 -2.47 -1.71
C ILE A 372 -24.55 -1.05 -1.52
N ASP A 373 -24.94 -0.72 -0.28
CA ASP A 373 -25.72 0.48 0.01
C ASP A 373 -24.88 1.74 -0.14
N ARG A 374 -23.63 1.73 0.35
CA ARG A 374 -22.74 2.90 0.35
C ARG A 374 -21.84 2.93 -0.89
N TYR A 375 -21.20 1.82 -1.22
CA TYR A 375 -20.19 1.75 -2.28
C TYR A 375 -20.71 1.29 -3.63
N LYS A 376 -22.00 0.92 -3.72
CA LYS A 376 -22.69 0.56 -4.97
C LYS A 376 -22.08 -0.66 -5.67
N PHE A 377 -21.51 -1.59 -4.90
CA PHE A 377 -21.09 -2.89 -5.41
C PHE A 377 -22.32 -3.67 -5.86
N SER A 378 -22.17 -4.52 -6.88
CA SER A 378 -23.22 -5.50 -7.20
C SER A 378 -23.39 -6.50 -6.06
N ASP A 379 -24.57 -7.10 -5.93
CA ASP A 379 -24.84 -8.10 -4.89
C ASP A 379 -23.83 -9.26 -4.91
N ASP A 380 -23.42 -9.71 -6.11
CA ASP A 380 -22.44 -10.79 -6.26
C ASP A 380 -21.04 -10.37 -5.83
N GLU A 381 -20.55 -9.19 -6.28
CA GLU A 381 -19.25 -8.67 -5.86
C GLU A 381 -19.19 -8.42 -4.35
N ALA A 382 -20.26 -7.85 -3.78
CA ALA A 382 -20.35 -7.59 -2.36
C ALA A 382 -20.36 -8.89 -1.55
N ARG A 383 -21.08 -9.93 -2.01
CA ARG A 383 -21.10 -11.25 -1.38
C ARG A 383 -19.71 -11.89 -1.42
N GLU A 384 -19.12 -12.03 -2.60
CA GLU A 384 -17.83 -12.71 -2.77
C GLU A 384 -16.69 -12.01 -2.01
N PHE A 385 -16.67 -10.68 -2.02
CA PHE A 385 -15.66 -9.92 -1.28
C PHE A 385 -15.88 -9.99 0.23
N SER A 386 -17.14 -9.96 0.70
CA SER A 386 -17.44 -10.15 2.12
C SER A 386 -17.10 -11.56 2.59
N ASP A 387 -17.40 -12.58 1.79
CA ASP A 387 -17.07 -13.98 2.08
C ASP A 387 -15.55 -14.18 2.25
N PHE A 388 -14.75 -13.40 1.51
CA PHE A 388 -13.30 -13.38 1.67
C PHE A 388 -12.82 -12.60 2.91
N LEU A 389 -13.38 -11.41 3.16
CA LEU A 389 -12.90 -10.52 4.23
C LEU A 389 -13.40 -10.88 5.63
N CYS A 390 -14.64 -11.34 5.78
CA CYS A 390 -15.22 -11.60 7.11
C CYS A 390 -14.43 -12.63 7.93
N PRO A 391 -13.93 -13.76 7.38
CA PRO A 391 -13.08 -14.69 8.13
C PRO A 391 -11.77 -14.08 8.62
N LEU A 392 -11.19 -13.14 7.86
CA LEU A 392 -9.99 -12.40 8.25
C LEU A 392 -10.25 -11.39 9.38
N LEU A 393 -11.51 -10.98 9.55
CA LEU A 393 -11.98 -10.05 10.56
C LEU A 393 -12.63 -10.76 11.77
N GLU A 394 -12.40 -12.06 11.94
CA GLU A 394 -12.87 -12.79 13.13
C GLU A 394 -12.27 -12.21 14.42
N PHE A 395 -13.10 -12.05 15.46
CA PHE A 395 -12.66 -11.51 16.75
C PHE A 395 -11.69 -12.45 17.48
N ALA A 396 -11.88 -13.76 17.31
CA ALA A 396 -11.00 -14.78 17.85
C ALA A 396 -9.78 -14.93 16.92
N PRO A 397 -8.57 -14.51 17.32
CA PRO A 397 -7.41 -14.47 16.42
C PRO A 397 -7.06 -15.84 15.83
N GLU A 398 -7.27 -16.91 16.60
CA GLU A 398 -7.03 -18.31 16.21
C GLU A 398 -7.98 -18.84 15.12
N LYS A 399 -9.10 -18.15 14.86
CA LYS A 399 -10.05 -18.51 13.80
C LYS A 399 -9.75 -17.84 12.46
N ARG A 400 -8.88 -16.82 12.45
CA ARG A 400 -8.53 -16.14 11.21
C ARG A 400 -7.70 -17.07 10.31
N PRO A 401 -7.99 -17.11 9.01
CA PRO A 401 -7.20 -17.92 8.10
C PRO A 401 -5.76 -17.39 7.99
N THR A 402 -4.81 -18.29 7.75
CA THR A 402 -3.42 -17.93 7.45
C THR A 402 -3.31 -17.36 6.04
N ALA A 403 -2.19 -16.69 5.74
CA ALA A 403 -1.92 -16.19 4.40
C ALA A 403 -1.92 -17.32 3.34
N GLN A 404 -1.36 -18.50 3.67
CA GLN A 404 -1.44 -19.69 2.81
C GLN A 404 -2.88 -20.08 2.47
N GLN A 405 -3.76 -20.13 3.48
CA GLN A 405 -5.16 -20.49 3.28
C GLN A 405 -5.88 -19.46 2.42
N CYS A 406 -5.58 -18.17 2.61
CA CYS A 406 -6.13 -17.10 1.79
C CYS A 406 -5.67 -17.19 0.33
N LEU A 407 -4.43 -17.60 0.06
CA LEU A 407 -3.93 -17.83 -1.30
C LEU A 407 -4.68 -18.93 -2.05
N GLN A 408 -5.36 -19.83 -1.33
CA GLN A 408 -6.20 -20.88 -1.90
C GLN A 408 -7.66 -20.44 -2.08
N HIS A 409 -8.06 -19.29 -1.53
CA HIS A 409 -9.45 -18.85 -1.54
C HIS A 409 -9.95 -18.59 -2.98
N PRO A 410 -11.20 -18.98 -3.33
CA PRO A 410 -11.75 -18.77 -4.67
C PRO A 410 -11.72 -17.32 -5.12
N TRP A 411 -12.00 -16.37 -4.21
CA TRP A 411 -11.92 -14.95 -4.51
C TRP A 411 -10.52 -14.52 -4.95
N ILE A 412 -9.43 -15.09 -4.41
CA ILE A 412 -8.05 -14.76 -4.83
C ILE A 412 -7.70 -15.40 -6.17
N ASN A 413 -8.22 -16.60 -6.43
CA ASN A 413 -7.92 -17.37 -7.64
C ASN A 413 -8.95 -17.21 -8.76
N HIS A 414 -9.88 -16.26 -8.62
CA HIS A 414 -10.94 -16.04 -9.59
C HIS A 414 -10.33 -15.70 -10.97
N THR A 415 -10.33 -16.68 -11.87
CA THR A 415 -10.01 -16.46 -13.28
C THR A 415 -11.15 -15.66 -13.88
N VAL A 416 -10.84 -14.48 -14.43
CA VAL A 416 -11.79 -13.78 -15.29
C VAL A 416 -12.06 -14.69 -16.48
N SER A 417 -13.17 -15.42 -16.45
CA SER A 417 -13.72 -16.06 -17.65
C SER A 417 -14.01 -14.92 -18.61
N THR A 418 -13.09 -14.69 -19.55
CA THR A 418 -13.31 -13.80 -20.67
C THR A 418 -14.37 -14.46 -21.56
N ASN A 419 -15.64 -14.26 -21.20
CA ASN A 419 -16.76 -14.44 -22.10
C ASN A 419 -16.70 -13.32 -23.16
N VAL A 420 -15.65 -13.33 -23.97
CA VAL A 420 -15.74 -12.80 -25.33
C VAL A 420 -16.57 -13.83 -26.07
N SER A 421 -17.89 -13.68 -25.94
CA SER A 421 -18.84 -14.34 -26.84
C SER A 421 -18.42 -13.95 -28.25
N MET A 422 -17.81 -14.90 -28.97
CA MET A 422 -17.68 -14.87 -30.41
C MET A 422 -19.09 -14.94 -31.00
N LYS A 423 -19.85 -13.84 -30.93
CA LYS A 423 -20.89 -13.55 -31.91
C LYS A 423 -20.17 -13.03 -33.15
N ASN A 424 -19.73 -13.94 -34.02
CA ASN A 424 -19.86 -13.74 -35.47
C ASN A 424 -19.45 -14.95 -36.31
N LYS A 425 -20.33 -15.24 -37.28
CA LYS A 425 -20.19 -16.06 -38.50
C LYS A 425 -20.45 -17.57 -38.38
N GLY A 426 -21.72 -17.92 -38.11
CA GLY A 426 -22.34 -19.03 -38.83
C GLY A 426 -22.83 -18.54 -40.19
N VAL A 427 -21.97 -18.62 -41.22
CA VAL A 427 -22.44 -18.63 -42.61
C VAL A 427 -22.64 -20.10 -42.96
N ALA A 428 -23.90 -20.51 -43.02
CA ALA A 428 -24.29 -21.83 -43.49
C ALA A 428 -23.92 -21.96 -44.97
N MET A 429 -22.99 -22.87 -45.28
CA MET A 429 -22.95 -23.53 -46.58
C MET A 429 -23.91 -24.72 -46.52
N GLU A 430 -25.00 -24.60 -47.27
CA GLU A 430 -25.94 -25.68 -47.53
C GLU A 430 -25.87 -26.02 -49.03
N LYS A 431 -26.03 -27.32 -49.33
CA LYS A 431 -26.02 -28.01 -50.64
C LYS A 431 -24.61 -28.40 -51.11
N LEU A 432 -24.32 -29.64 -51.51
CA LEU A 432 -25.08 -30.67 -52.23
C LEU A 432 -24.26 -31.98 -51.98
N GLU A 433 -24.80 -33.13 -51.58
CA GLU A 433 -25.30 -34.17 -52.48
C GLU A 433 -25.77 -35.38 -51.63
N LYS A 434 -27.04 -35.76 -51.77
CA LYS A 434 -27.50 -37.13 -51.54
C LYS A 434 -28.42 -37.48 -52.70
N GLY A 435 -28.03 -38.50 -53.45
CA GLY A 435 -28.94 -39.20 -54.35
C GLY A 435 -28.31 -39.64 -55.66
N VAL A 436 -27.58 -40.76 -55.65
CA VAL A 436 -27.70 -41.75 -56.72
C VAL A 436 -27.63 -43.14 -56.10
N SER A 437 -28.72 -43.88 -56.32
CA SER A 437 -28.93 -45.27 -55.97
C SER A 437 -28.12 -46.22 -56.87
N SER A 438 -27.92 -47.43 -56.34
CA SER A 438 -27.72 -48.70 -57.07
C SER A 438 -26.50 -48.86 -58.00
N LEU A 439 -25.56 -49.72 -57.58
CA LEU A 439 -25.09 -50.83 -58.41
C LEU A 439 -24.46 -51.93 -57.54
N HIS A 440 -24.92 -53.16 -57.79
CA HIS A 440 -24.45 -54.42 -57.22
C HIS A 440 -22.98 -54.68 -57.58
N MET A 441 -22.27 -55.42 -56.71
CA MET A 441 -21.74 -56.77 -57.01
C MET A 441 -20.92 -57.30 -55.82
N ARG A 442 -21.33 -58.46 -55.30
CA ARG A 442 -20.52 -59.33 -54.44
C ARG A 442 -19.49 -60.05 -55.32
N VAL A 443 -18.27 -60.24 -54.81
CA VAL A 443 -17.43 -61.39 -55.17
C VAL A 443 -16.81 -61.94 -53.90
N GLY A 444 -17.11 -63.20 -53.60
CA GLY A 444 -16.60 -63.93 -52.45
C GLY A 444 -17.07 -65.39 -52.47
N LYS A 445 -16.53 -66.14 -53.46
CA LYS A 445 -16.60 -67.60 -53.68
C LYS A 445 -17.92 -68.23 -54.08
#